data_AF-A0A7C0YJM9-F1
#
_entry.id   AF-A0A7C0YJM9-F1
#
_cell.length_a   1.000
_cell.length_b   1.000
_cell.length_c   1.000
_cell.angle_alpha   90.00
_cell.angle_beta   90.00
_cell.angle_gamma   90.00
#
_symmetry.space_group_name_H-M   'P 1'
#
loop_
_entity.id
_entity.type
_entity.pdbx_description
1 polymer ?
#
loop_
_entity_poly.entity_id
_entity_poly.type
_entity_poly.pdbx_seq_one_letter_code
_entity_poly.pdbx_strand_id
1 'polypeptide(L)'
;MSGIENLLDHNLFFFINRFLSNPLFDAFMPFITDRALALFLPVLFFIFWQDRKKALLALILGLSALALSDGLSNILKHHFERPRPFVTLTDIMVLAGRGKSFSMPSAHAANTTSVATVLIYMLSRLRSGRASLSSSASSLITILSGYLVVVASTIAFSRIYIGVHYPSDVLAGMAIGILTGLFIILVYAKTEKYYKIAPYPTVLGLVLLVLSLFRIYYIFVG
;
A
#
# COMPACT_ATOMS: atom_id res chain seq x y z
N MET A 1 -16.19 -6.45 20.61
CA MET A 1 -16.09 -5.10 19.99
C MET A 1 -17.49 -4.49 20.02
N SER A 2 -17.61 -3.21 20.35
CA SER A 2 -18.87 -2.59 20.78
C SER A 2 -19.94 -2.63 19.67
N GLY A 3 -21.21 -2.86 20.02
CA GLY A 3 -22.29 -3.02 19.03
C GLY A 3 -22.51 -1.83 18.08
N ILE A 4 -21.99 -0.65 18.43
CA ILE A 4 -22.10 0.58 17.63
C ILE A 4 -21.04 0.63 16.52
N GLU A 5 -19.80 0.22 16.79
CA GLU A 5 -18.73 0.15 15.78
C GLU A 5 -19.12 -0.80 14.64
N ASN A 6 -19.82 -1.89 14.98
CA ASN A 6 -20.31 -2.86 14.01
C ASN A 6 -21.41 -2.28 13.09
N LEU A 7 -22.26 -1.39 13.62
CA LEU A 7 -23.37 -0.80 12.85
C LEU A 7 -22.87 0.22 11.81
N LEU A 8 -21.96 1.12 12.20
CA LEU A 8 -21.41 2.12 11.26
C LEU A 8 -20.63 1.45 10.13
N ASP A 9 -19.79 0.47 10.46
CA ASP A 9 -18.96 -0.24 9.50
C ASP A 9 -19.80 -1.05 8.50
N HIS A 10 -20.89 -1.68 8.97
CA HIS A 10 -21.87 -2.35 8.11
C HIS A 10 -22.66 -1.38 7.24
N ASN A 11 -23.17 -0.27 7.80
CA ASN A 11 -23.94 0.71 7.04
C ASN A 11 -23.11 1.35 5.92
N LEU A 12 -21.87 1.73 6.22
CA LEU A 12 -20.94 2.25 5.22
C LEU A 12 -20.58 1.19 4.19
N PHE A 13 -20.37 -0.06 4.61
CA PHE A 13 -20.16 -1.17 3.70
C PHE A 13 -21.33 -1.32 2.72
N PHE A 14 -22.58 -1.40 3.20
CA PHE A 14 -23.76 -1.55 2.35
C PHE A 14 -23.97 -0.35 1.44
N PHE A 15 -23.76 0.87 1.94
CA PHE A 15 -23.81 2.07 1.11
C PHE A 15 -22.83 1.98 -0.06
N ILE A 16 -21.58 1.59 0.20
CA ILE A 16 -20.56 1.50 -0.86
C ILE A 16 -20.82 0.30 -1.80
N ASN A 17 -21.10 -0.87 -1.25
CA ASN A 17 -21.21 -2.12 -2.00
C ASN A 17 -22.54 -2.25 -2.76
N ARG A 18 -23.63 -1.60 -2.30
CA ARG A 18 -24.96 -1.71 -2.92
C ARG A 18 -25.48 -0.40 -3.46
N PHE A 19 -25.35 0.70 -2.73
CA PHE A 19 -25.95 1.96 -3.19
C PHE A 19 -25.12 2.62 -4.29
N LEU A 20 -23.80 2.57 -4.19
CA LEU A 20 -22.90 3.10 -5.22
C LEU A 20 -22.67 2.14 -6.40
N SER A 21 -23.26 0.94 -6.35
CA SER A 21 -23.04 -0.07 -7.38
C SER A 21 -23.61 0.33 -8.73
N ASN A 22 -22.82 0.18 -9.79
CA ASN A 22 -23.29 0.39 -11.16
C ASN A 22 -22.38 -0.36 -12.16
N PRO A 23 -22.87 -0.66 -13.39
CA PRO A 23 -22.13 -1.48 -14.35
C PRO A 23 -20.72 -0.98 -14.68
N LEU A 24 -20.51 0.34 -14.69
CA LEU A 24 -19.19 0.93 -14.94
C LEU A 24 -18.22 0.61 -13.80
N PHE A 25 -18.62 0.86 -12.55
CA PHE A 25 -17.79 0.59 -11.39
C PHE A 25 -17.63 -0.90 -11.09
N ASP A 26 -18.62 -1.72 -11.45
CA ASP A 26 -18.57 -3.18 -11.30
C ASP A 26 -17.49 -3.81 -12.19
N ALA A 27 -17.22 -3.24 -13.36
CA ALA A 27 -16.10 -3.63 -14.21
C ALA A 27 -14.77 -2.97 -13.77
N PHE A 28 -14.83 -1.69 -13.41
CA PHE A 28 -13.64 -0.88 -13.14
C PHE A 28 -12.93 -1.22 -11.82
N MET A 29 -13.68 -1.45 -10.74
CA MET A 29 -13.10 -1.68 -9.41
C MET A 29 -12.31 -2.99 -9.31
N PRO A 30 -12.82 -4.15 -9.82
CA PRO A 30 -12.01 -5.36 -9.93
C PRO A 30 -10.79 -5.17 -10.84
N PHE A 31 -10.96 -4.48 -11.98
CA PHE A 31 -9.87 -4.24 -12.93
C PHE A 31 -8.69 -3.49 -12.30
N ILE A 32 -8.97 -2.44 -11.52
CA ILE A 32 -7.96 -1.64 -10.82
C ILE A 32 -7.29 -2.46 -9.72
N THR A 33 -8.05 -3.15 -8.88
CA THR A 33 -7.45 -3.82 -7.72
C THR A 33 -6.53 -4.97 -8.12
N ASP A 34 -6.85 -5.69 -9.20
CA ASP A 34 -6.02 -6.81 -9.69
C ASP A 34 -4.69 -6.32 -10.28
N ARG A 35 -4.64 -5.05 -10.71
CA ARG A 35 -3.47 -4.41 -11.31
C ARG A 35 -2.87 -3.34 -10.39
N ALA A 36 -3.16 -3.41 -9.10
CA ALA A 36 -2.80 -2.40 -8.10
C ALA A 36 -1.35 -1.90 -8.23
N LEU A 37 -0.37 -2.82 -8.29
CA LEU A 37 1.06 -2.47 -8.37
C LEU A 37 1.46 -1.85 -9.72
N ALA A 38 0.79 -2.22 -10.81
CA ALA A 38 1.09 -1.68 -12.14
C ALA A 38 0.80 -0.17 -12.23
N LEU A 39 -0.16 0.33 -11.44
CA LEU A 39 -0.51 1.75 -11.36
C LEU A 39 0.61 2.62 -10.72
N PHE A 40 1.60 2.01 -10.08
CA PHE A 40 2.76 2.72 -9.53
C PHE A 40 3.93 2.85 -10.52
N LEU A 41 3.91 2.09 -11.62
CA LEU A 41 4.99 2.07 -12.61
C LEU A 41 5.22 3.41 -13.32
N PRO A 42 4.20 4.23 -13.67
CA PRO A 42 4.43 5.52 -14.31
C PRO A 42 5.29 6.46 -13.44
N VAL A 43 5.08 6.46 -12.13
CA VAL A 43 5.86 7.27 -11.19
C VAL A 43 7.28 6.72 -11.05
N LEU A 44 7.43 5.40 -10.96
CA LEU A 44 8.75 4.77 -10.89
C LEU A 44 9.55 5.05 -12.18
N PHE A 45 8.92 4.98 -13.34
CA PHE A 45 9.50 5.33 -14.64
C PHE A 45 9.90 6.81 -14.69
N PHE A 46 9.06 7.71 -14.17
CA PHE A 46 9.42 9.12 -14.05
C PHE A 46 10.67 9.31 -13.19
N ILE A 47 10.75 8.68 -12.00
CA ILE A 47 11.95 8.76 -11.15
C ILE A 47 13.16 8.19 -11.90
N PHE A 48 13.01 7.11 -12.66
CA PHE A 48 14.08 6.50 -13.47
C PHE A 48 14.61 7.44 -14.54
N TRP A 49 13.70 8.14 -15.25
CA TRP A 49 14.06 9.14 -16.23
C TRP A 49 14.84 10.31 -15.62
N GLN A 50 14.51 10.69 -14.39
CA GLN A 50 15.17 11.80 -13.69
C GLN A 50 16.52 11.40 -13.07
N ASP A 51 16.60 10.22 -12.46
CA ASP A 51 17.79 9.70 -11.78
C ASP A 51 17.66 8.18 -11.57
N ARG A 52 18.42 7.42 -12.36
CA ARG A 52 18.42 5.95 -12.31
C ARG A 52 18.78 5.37 -10.95
N LYS A 53 19.70 6.03 -10.21
CA LYS A 53 20.13 5.55 -8.89
C LYS A 53 19.03 5.77 -7.86
N LYS A 54 18.36 6.92 -7.90
CA LYS A 54 17.18 7.18 -7.05
C LYS A 54 16.01 6.28 -7.41
N ALA A 55 15.84 5.89 -8.67
CA ALA A 55 14.80 4.94 -9.06
C ALA A 55 15.06 3.53 -8.54
N LEU A 56 16.31 3.05 -8.63
CA LEU A 56 16.70 1.77 -8.02
C LEU A 56 16.46 1.81 -6.52
N LEU A 57 16.86 2.89 -5.84
CA LEU A 57 16.60 3.07 -4.42
C LEU A 57 15.08 3.11 -4.11
N ALA A 58 14.28 3.81 -4.90
CA ALA A 58 12.83 3.87 -4.74
C ALA A 58 12.18 2.49 -4.89
N LEU A 59 12.64 1.69 -5.85
CA LEU A 59 12.19 0.31 -6.03
C LEU A 59 12.55 -0.54 -4.81
N ILE A 60 13.81 -0.48 -4.35
CA ILE A 60 14.28 -1.26 -3.21
C ILE A 60 13.52 -0.91 -1.92
N LEU A 61 13.39 0.39 -1.62
CA LEU A 61 12.64 0.84 -0.44
C LEU A 61 11.15 0.53 -0.55
N GLY A 62 10.56 0.66 -1.75
CA GLY A 62 9.15 0.36 -1.99
C GLY A 62 8.84 -1.12 -1.79
N LEU A 63 9.68 -2.02 -2.35
CA LEU A 63 9.56 -3.46 -2.12
C LEU A 63 9.78 -3.85 -0.66
N SER A 64 10.71 -3.17 0.04
CA SER A 64 10.94 -3.41 1.48
C SER A 64 9.71 -3.03 2.32
N ALA A 65 9.11 -1.87 2.02
CA ALA A 65 7.90 -1.40 2.70
C ALA A 65 6.69 -2.30 2.38
N LEU A 66 6.57 -2.77 1.14
CA LEU A 66 5.55 -3.74 0.74
C LEU A 66 5.71 -5.05 1.51
N ALA A 67 6.91 -5.63 1.54
CA ALA A 67 7.16 -6.90 2.24
C ALA A 67 6.88 -6.79 3.75
N LEU A 68 7.31 -5.69 4.38
CA LEU A 68 7.06 -5.44 5.79
C LEU A 68 5.55 -5.26 6.07
N SER A 69 4.85 -4.49 5.24
CA SER A 69 3.41 -4.28 5.32
C SER A 69 2.62 -5.58 5.17
N ASP A 70 3.00 -6.42 4.21
CA ASP A 70 2.34 -7.69 3.94
C ASP A 70 2.54 -8.67 5.10
N GLY A 71 3.79 -8.82 5.56
CA GLY A 71 4.11 -9.66 6.71
C GLY A 71 3.36 -9.24 7.97
N LEU A 72 3.36 -7.94 8.28
CA LEU A 72 2.63 -7.42 9.44
C LEU A 72 1.11 -7.62 9.30
N SER A 73 0.56 -7.41 8.11
CA SER A 73 -0.86 -7.65 7.84
C SER A 73 -1.24 -9.12 8.01
N ASN A 74 -0.39 -10.05 7.57
CA ASN A 74 -0.62 -11.49 7.75
C ASN A 74 -0.58 -11.90 9.22
N ILE A 75 0.38 -11.39 10.00
CA ILE A 75 0.43 -11.65 11.45
C ILE A 75 -0.84 -11.12 12.13
N LEU A 76 -1.25 -9.88 11.83
CA LEU A 76 -2.42 -9.26 12.45
C LEU A 76 -3.73 -9.94 12.06
N LYS A 77 -3.82 -10.55 10.88
CA LYS A 77 -5.01 -11.33 10.48
C LYS A 77 -5.30 -12.48 11.43
N HIS A 78 -4.27 -13.16 11.92
CA HIS A 78 -4.43 -14.24 12.91
C HIS A 78 -4.66 -13.71 14.33
N HIS A 79 -4.38 -12.43 14.59
CA HIS A 79 -4.70 -11.81 15.87
C HIS A 79 -6.16 -11.38 15.94
N PHE A 80 -6.70 -10.78 14.86
CA PHE A 80 -8.07 -10.27 14.85
C PHE A 80 -9.10 -11.33 14.45
N GLU A 81 -8.72 -12.29 13.60
CA GLU A 81 -9.57 -13.38 13.12
C GLU A 81 -10.95 -12.94 12.58
N ARG A 82 -11.02 -11.71 12.08
CA ARG A 82 -12.29 -11.12 11.69
C ARG A 82 -12.81 -11.82 10.42
N PRO A 83 -14.07 -12.30 10.40
CA PRO A 83 -14.66 -12.86 9.19
C PRO A 83 -14.85 -11.78 8.12
N ARG A 84 -14.90 -12.20 6.85
CA ARG A 84 -15.12 -11.28 5.71
C ARG A 84 -16.60 -10.96 5.53
N PRO A 85 -16.95 -9.80 4.92
CA PRO A 85 -18.33 -9.42 4.65
C PRO A 85 -19.13 -10.52 3.95
N PHE A 86 -18.55 -11.19 2.94
CA PHE A 86 -19.22 -12.27 2.20
C PHE A 86 -19.47 -13.56 2.99
N VAL A 87 -18.94 -13.67 4.21
CA VAL A 87 -19.19 -14.82 5.09
C VAL A 87 -20.37 -14.53 6.02
N THR A 88 -20.50 -13.28 6.48
CA THR A 88 -21.42 -12.89 7.56
C THR A 88 -22.62 -12.07 7.10
N LEU A 89 -22.52 -11.37 5.97
CA LEU A 89 -23.57 -10.53 5.43
C LEU A 89 -24.26 -11.20 4.24
N THR A 90 -25.58 -11.06 4.17
CA THR A 90 -26.41 -11.44 3.01
C THR A 90 -26.65 -10.24 2.11
N ASP A 91 -27.10 -10.49 0.87
CA ASP A 91 -27.53 -9.46 -0.08
C ASP A 91 -26.43 -8.44 -0.49
N ILE A 92 -25.18 -8.90 -0.47
CA ILE A 92 -24.01 -8.13 -0.90
C ILE A 92 -23.59 -8.52 -2.32
N MET A 93 -22.87 -7.64 -3.00
CA MET A 93 -22.18 -7.99 -4.24
C MET A 93 -20.76 -8.44 -3.95
N VAL A 94 -20.34 -9.56 -4.52
CA VAL A 94 -18.96 -10.05 -4.42
C VAL A 94 -18.38 -10.12 -5.83
N LEU A 95 -17.55 -9.13 -6.17
CA LEU A 95 -17.01 -8.94 -7.53
C LEU A 95 -15.56 -9.42 -7.66
N ALA A 96 -15.09 -10.21 -6.70
CA ALA A 96 -13.75 -10.79 -6.68
C ALA A 96 -13.80 -12.23 -6.13
N GLY A 97 -12.71 -12.98 -6.29
CA GLY A 97 -12.60 -14.32 -5.72
C GLY A 97 -12.76 -14.32 -4.19
N ARG A 98 -13.49 -15.32 -3.66
CA ARG A 98 -13.67 -15.52 -2.22
C ARG A 98 -12.39 -16.11 -1.60
N GLY A 99 -11.55 -15.24 -1.03
CA GLY A 99 -10.35 -15.66 -0.32
C GLY A 99 -10.63 -16.40 0.98
N LYS A 100 -9.72 -17.27 1.41
CA LYS A 100 -9.84 -18.07 2.65
C LYS A 100 -9.30 -17.35 3.90
N SER A 101 -8.57 -16.24 3.74
CA SER A 101 -7.96 -15.50 4.86
C SER A 101 -8.94 -14.54 5.55
N PHE A 102 -8.65 -14.18 6.79
CA PHE A 102 -9.39 -13.18 7.56
C PHE A 102 -9.41 -11.79 6.90
N SER A 103 -10.36 -10.95 7.31
CA SER A 103 -10.65 -9.65 6.70
C SER A 103 -9.73 -8.53 7.20
N MET A 104 -9.48 -8.46 8.51
CA MET A 104 -8.75 -7.36 9.12
C MET A 104 -7.27 -7.70 9.34
N PRO A 105 -6.31 -6.81 9.00
CA PRO A 105 -6.42 -5.62 8.15
C PRO A 105 -6.43 -5.97 6.64
N SER A 106 -6.81 -5.00 5.81
CA SER A 106 -6.75 -5.15 4.36
C SER A 106 -5.31 -5.04 3.82
N ALA A 107 -4.72 -6.17 3.43
CA ALA A 107 -3.36 -6.22 2.88
C ALA A 107 -3.21 -5.41 1.57
N HIS A 108 -4.23 -5.37 0.70
CA HIS A 108 -4.17 -4.54 -0.51
C HIS A 108 -4.09 -3.04 -0.17
N ALA A 109 -4.90 -2.58 0.80
CA ALA A 109 -4.85 -1.20 1.25
C ALA A 109 -3.50 -0.89 1.93
N ALA A 110 -2.99 -1.81 2.75
CA ALA A 110 -1.71 -1.65 3.43
C ALA A 110 -0.53 -1.58 2.44
N ASN A 111 -0.42 -2.55 1.53
CA ASN A 111 0.70 -2.68 0.60
C ASN A 111 0.74 -1.52 -0.41
N THR A 112 -0.41 -1.10 -0.93
CA THR A 112 -0.46 0.03 -1.87
C THR A 112 -0.15 1.37 -1.19
N THR A 113 -0.61 1.54 0.05
CA THR A 113 -0.32 2.75 0.83
C THR A 113 1.14 2.81 1.29
N SER A 114 1.77 1.68 1.62
CA SER A 114 3.19 1.64 1.98
C SER A 114 4.10 2.01 0.80
N VAL A 115 3.81 1.47 -0.38
CA VAL A 115 4.52 1.84 -1.62
C VAL A 115 4.27 3.31 -1.97
N ALA A 116 3.04 3.81 -1.90
CA ALA A 116 2.72 5.21 -2.14
C ALA A 116 3.53 6.14 -1.23
N THR A 117 3.58 5.82 0.07
CA THR A 117 4.33 6.59 1.08
C THR A 117 5.81 6.70 0.73
N VAL A 118 6.45 5.59 0.34
CA VAL A 118 7.86 5.58 -0.07
C VAL A 118 8.07 6.38 -1.36
N LEU A 119 7.21 6.20 -2.36
CA LEU A 119 7.38 6.91 -3.65
C LEU A 119 7.15 8.42 -3.52
N ILE A 120 6.21 8.87 -2.68
CA ILE A 120 6.02 10.29 -2.36
C ILE A 120 7.30 10.86 -1.71
N TYR A 121 7.89 10.13 -0.76
CA TYR A 121 9.17 10.53 -0.18
C TYR A 121 10.28 10.63 -1.24
N MET A 122 10.39 9.65 -2.13
CA MET A 122 11.41 9.65 -3.18
C MET A 122 11.22 10.77 -4.21
N LEU A 123 9.97 11.11 -4.55
CA LEU A 123 9.64 12.29 -5.35
C LEU A 123 10.08 13.58 -4.64
N SER A 124 9.89 13.70 -3.33
CA SER A 124 10.37 14.86 -2.56
C SER A 124 11.91 14.99 -2.56
N ARG A 125 12.63 13.86 -2.57
CA ARG A 125 14.10 13.80 -2.67
C ARG A 125 14.64 14.18 -4.05
N LEU A 126 13.83 14.09 -5.11
CA LEU A 126 14.18 14.68 -6.41
C LEU A 126 14.11 16.20 -6.38
N ARG A 127 13.16 16.78 -5.64
CA ARG A 127 13.00 18.23 -5.46
C ARG A 127 14.19 18.83 -4.70
N SER A 128 14.56 18.29 -3.55
CA SER A 128 15.62 18.87 -2.70
C SER A 128 17.03 18.74 -3.28
N GLY A 129 17.28 17.79 -4.19
CA GLY A 129 18.59 17.61 -4.83
C GLY A 129 18.89 18.58 -5.96
N ARG A 130 17.92 19.42 -6.35
CA ARG A 130 18.05 20.40 -7.44
C ARG A 130 17.78 21.79 -6.87
N ALA A 131 18.84 22.44 -6.38
CA ALA A 131 18.80 23.80 -5.83
C ALA A 131 18.25 24.87 -6.81
N SER A 132 18.12 24.53 -8.10
CA SER A 132 17.46 25.33 -9.13
C SER A 132 16.50 24.46 -9.94
N LEU A 133 15.41 24.00 -9.30
CA LEU A 133 14.34 23.30 -10.01
C LEU A 133 13.38 24.34 -10.59
N SER A 134 13.15 24.31 -11.91
CA SER A 134 12.13 25.13 -12.57
C SER A 134 10.75 24.92 -11.93
N SER A 135 9.94 25.98 -11.86
CA SER A 135 8.59 25.98 -11.32
C SER A 135 7.73 24.86 -11.92
N SER A 136 7.83 24.62 -13.23
CA SER A 136 7.10 23.56 -13.94
C SER A 136 7.47 22.15 -13.48
N ALA A 137 8.74 21.89 -13.16
CA ALA A 137 9.18 20.59 -12.67
C ALA A 137 8.77 20.35 -11.21
N SER A 138 8.67 21.41 -10.40
CA SER A 138 8.10 21.32 -9.05
C SER A 138 6.60 21.00 -9.08
N SER A 139 5.85 21.60 -10.01
CA SER A 139 4.41 21.31 -10.19
C SER A 139 4.16 19.86 -10.57
N LEU A 140 4.98 19.30 -11.47
CA LEU A 140 4.85 17.89 -11.88
C LEU A 140 5.07 16.92 -10.70
N ILE A 141 6.05 17.19 -9.82
CA ILE A 141 6.29 16.36 -8.62
C ILE A 141 5.08 16.36 -7.68
N THR A 142 4.43 17.52 -7.50
CA THR A 142 3.20 17.63 -6.70
C THR A 142 2.05 16.84 -7.35
N ILE A 143 1.88 16.96 -8.66
CA ILE A 143 0.85 16.21 -9.41
C ILE A 143 1.06 14.70 -9.27
N LEU A 144 2.29 14.21 -9.44
CA LEU A 144 2.60 12.79 -9.31
C LEU A 144 2.42 12.27 -7.87
N SER A 145 2.70 13.11 -6.88
CA SER A 145 2.45 12.77 -5.47
C SER A 145 0.94 12.69 -5.19
N GLY A 146 0.14 13.63 -5.72
CA GLY A 146 -1.32 13.57 -5.66
C GLY A 146 -1.89 12.34 -6.37
N TYR A 147 -1.36 12.00 -7.55
CA TYR A 147 -1.71 10.78 -8.27
C TYR A 147 -1.53 9.52 -7.41
N LEU A 148 -0.41 9.37 -6.70
CA LEU A 148 -0.16 8.23 -5.82
C LEU A 148 -1.19 8.11 -4.70
N VAL A 149 -1.58 9.23 -4.09
CA VAL A 149 -2.61 9.27 -3.03
C VAL A 149 -3.96 8.82 -3.60
N VAL A 150 -4.34 9.34 -4.77
CA VAL A 150 -5.59 8.97 -5.44
C VAL A 150 -5.61 7.50 -5.81
N VAL A 151 -4.52 6.97 -6.38
CA VAL A 151 -4.40 5.55 -6.75
C VAL A 151 -4.52 4.65 -5.53
N ALA A 152 -3.73 4.90 -4.47
CA ALA A 152 -3.78 4.09 -3.26
C ALA A 152 -5.18 4.13 -2.60
N SER A 153 -5.80 5.31 -2.55
CA SER A 153 -7.16 5.48 -1.99
C SER A 153 -8.22 4.79 -2.85
N THR A 154 -8.08 4.81 -4.18
CA THR A 154 -9.01 4.14 -5.10
C THR A 154 -8.90 2.62 -4.95
N ILE A 155 -7.68 2.08 -4.85
CA ILE A 155 -7.48 0.65 -4.60
C ILE A 155 -8.03 0.27 -3.23
N ALA A 156 -7.76 1.05 -2.19
CA ALA A 156 -8.31 0.84 -0.85
C ALA A 156 -9.85 0.82 -0.87
N PHE A 157 -10.48 1.81 -1.50
CA PHE A 157 -11.93 1.90 -1.69
C PHE A 157 -12.49 0.70 -2.46
N SER A 158 -11.82 0.27 -3.54
CA SER A 158 -12.25 -0.87 -4.35
C SER A 158 -12.42 -2.14 -3.53
N ARG A 159 -11.66 -2.32 -2.44
CA ARG A 159 -11.75 -3.51 -1.56
C ARG A 159 -13.08 -3.58 -0.80
N ILE A 160 -13.65 -2.43 -0.47
CA ILE A 160 -14.98 -2.32 0.14
C ILE A 160 -16.02 -2.56 -0.95
N TYR A 161 -15.88 -1.86 -2.09
CA TYR A 161 -16.80 -1.93 -3.21
C TYR A 161 -17.00 -3.37 -3.72
N ILE A 162 -15.94 -4.14 -3.91
CA ILE A 162 -16.02 -5.52 -4.43
C ILE A 162 -16.46 -6.55 -3.37
N GLY A 163 -16.77 -6.11 -2.15
CA GLY A 163 -17.42 -6.93 -1.12
C GLY A 163 -16.50 -7.84 -0.31
N VAL A 164 -15.19 -7.54 -0.25
CA VAL A 164 -14.20 -8.45 0.39
C VAL A 164 -13.58 -7.91 1.68
N HIS A 165 -13.81 -6.63 2.01
CA HIS A 165 -13.36 -5.98 3.25
C HIS A 165 -14.38 -4.97 3.76
N TYR A 166 -14.41 -4.78 5.07
CA TYR A 166 -15.13 -3.69 5.71
C TYR A 166 -14.33 -2.37 5.64
N PRO A 167 -14.98 -1.19 5.72
CA PRO A 167 -14.32 0.10 5.81
C PRO A 167 -13.21 0.16 6.88
N SER A 168 -13.46 -0.35 8.09
CA SER A 168 -12.45 -0.35 9.15
C SER A 168 -11.24 -1.25 8.86
N ASP A 169 -11.41 -2.37 8.13
CA ASP A 169 -10.29 -3.21 7.66
C ASP A 169 -9.36 -2.41 6.74
N VAL A 170 -9.96 -1.58 5.89
CA VAL A 170 -9.27 -0.75 4.91
C VAL A 170 -8.55 0.40 5.59
N LEU A 171 -9.20 1.09 6.53
CA LEU A 171 -8.56 2.15 7.32
C LEU A 171 -7.37 1.62 8.14
N ALA A 172 -7.53 0.48 8.81
CA ALA A 172 -6.44 -0.18 9.52
C ALA A 172 -5.30 -0.58 8.57
N GLY A 173 -5.64 -1.09 7.38
CA GLY A 173 -4.66 -1.38 6.34
C GLY A 173 -3.88 -0.14 5.91
N MET A 174 -4.56 0.96 5.56
CA MET A 174 -3.92 2.22 5.18
C MET A 174 -3.00 2.75 6.30
N ALA A 175 -3.43 2.69 7.56
CA ALA A 175 -2.61 3.09 8.70
C ALA A 175 -1.32 2.25 8.81
N ILE A 176 -1.43 0.92 8.69
CA ILE A 176 -0.27 0.02 8.63
C ILE A 176 0.65 0.38 7.47
N GLY A 177 0.08 0.66 6.30
CA GLY A 177 0.84 1.04 5.12
C GLY A 177 1.66 2.31 5.33
N ILE A 178 1.04 3.37 5.89
CA ILE A 178 1.73 4.62 6.25
C ILE A 178 2.84 4.34 7.25
N LEU A 179 2.55 3.61 8.34
CA LEU A 179 3.52 3.35 9.41
C LEU A 179 4.72 2.55 8.92
N THR A 180 4.49 1.49 8.14
CA THR A 180 5.57 0.67 7.58
C THR A 180 6.39 1.41 6.53
N GLY A 181 5.75 2.21 5.66
CA GLY A 181 6.43 3.08 4.71
C GLY A 181 7.30 4.13 5.41
N LEU A 182 6.76 4.82 6.42
CA LEU A 182 7.52 5.77 7.24
C LEU A 182 8.67 5.09 7.98
N PHE A 183 8.46 3.90 8.54
CA PHE A 183 9.52 3.15 9.21
C PHE A 183 10.70 2.86 8.27
N ILE A 184 10.43 2.38 7.05
CA ILE A 184 11.47 2.14 6.04
C ILE A 184 12.20 3.44 5.68
N ILE A 185 11.47 4.55 5.50
CA ILE A 185 12.05 5.87 5.24
C ILE A 185 12.97 6.30 6.39
N LEU A 186 12.52 6.13 7.65
CA LEU A 186 13.29 6.49 8.84
C LEU A 186 14.57 5.66 8.95
N VAL A 187 14.49 4.34 8.74
CA VAL A 187 15.66 3.45 8.73
C VAL A 187 16.66 3.86 7.65
N TYR A 188 16.17 4.15 6.44
CA TYR A 188 17.03 4.63 5.34
C TYR A 188 17.68 5.98 5.66
N ALA A 189 16.91 6.98 6.08
CA ALA A 189 17.41 8.32 6.38
C ALA A 189 18.44 8.30 7.52
N LYS A 190 18.21 7.45 8.54
CA LYS A 190 19.17 7.21 9.60
C LYS A 190 20.44 6.59 9.03
N THR A 191 20.34 5.49 8.30
CA THR A 191 21.49 4.77 7.72
C THR A 191 22.31 5.66 6.78
N GLU A 192 21.67 6.45 5.92
CA GLU A 192 22.33 7.39 5.01
C GLU A 192 23.16 8.45 5.77
N LYS A 193 22.65 8.95 6.90
CA LYS A 193 23.36 9.93 7.73
C LYS A 193 24.58 9.32 8.42
N TYR A 194 24.47 8.09 8.92
CA TYR A 194 25.55 7.41 9.66
C TYR A 194 26.63 6.85 8.73
N TYR A 195 26.26 6.31 7.57
CA TYR A 195 27.18 5.71 6.61
C TYR A 195 27.28 6.60 5.36
N LYS A 196 28.11 7.65 5.44
CA LYS A 196 28.38 8.61 4.34
C LYS A 196 29.10 7.99 3.12
N ILE A 197 29.38 6.68 3.12
CA ILE A 197 30.12 5.98 2.06
C ILE A 197 29.14 5.08 1.30
N ALA A 198 28.84 5.46 0.05
CA ALA A 198 28.03 4.73 -0.95
C ALA A 198 26.88 3.87 -0.36
N PRO A 199 25.65 4.37 -0.21
CA PRO A 199 24.56 3.71 0.53
C PRO A 199 23.98 2.43 -0.11
N TYR A 200 24.32 2.13 -1.36
CA TYR A 200 23.71 1.03 -2.12
C TYR A 200 24.00 -0.39 -1.57
N PRO A 201 25.23 -0.73 -1.09
CA PRO A 201 25.52 -2.04 -0.52
C PRO A 201 24.85 -2.24 0.85
N THR A 202 24.72 -1.20 1.66
CA THR A 202 24.09 -1.29 3.00
C THR A 202 22.58 -1.47 2.89
N VAL A 203 21.94 -0.73 1.99
CA VAL A 203 20.52 -0.90 1.69
C VAL A 203 20.26 -2.27 1.07
N LEU A 204 21.10 -2.72 0.13
CA LEU A 204 21.03 -4.07 -0.42
C LEU A 204 21.19 -5.15 0.67
N GLY A 205 22.14 -4.97 1.60
CA GLY A 205 22.33 -5.89 2.73
C GLY A 205 21.11 -5.98 3.64
N LEU A 206 20.48 -4.84 3.97
CA LEU A 206 19.24 -4.82 4.76
C LEU A 206 18.09 -5.50 4.02
N VAL A 207 17.96 -5.29 2.71
CA VAL A 207 16.91 -5.93 1.90
C VAL A 207 17.13 -7.42 1.79
N LEU A 208 18.37 -7.86 1.56
CA LEU A 208 18.71 -9.28 1.55
C LEU A 208 18.46 -9.92 2.91
N LEU A 209 18.72 -9.22 4.01
CA LEU A 209 18.40 -9.67 5.36
C LEU A 209 16.90 -9.83 5.55
N VAL A 210 16.10 -8.82 5.16
CA VAL A 210 14.63 -8.86 5.25
C VAL A 210 14.06 -9.99 4.39
N LEU A 211 14.51 -10.15 3.15
CA LEU A 211 14.09 -11.25 2.27
C LEU A 211 14.49 -12.62 2.84
N SER A 212 15.66 -12.71 3.47
CA SER A 212 16.12 -13.95 4.12
C SER A 212 15.25 -14.29 5.33
N LEU A 213 14.93 -13.31 6.17
CA LEU A 213 14.04 -13.49 7.32
C LEU A 213 12.61 -13.82 6.90
N PHE A 214 12.12 -13.19 5.82
CA PHE A 214 10.81 -13.48 5.24
C PHE A 214 10.74 -14.90 4.67
N ARG A 215 11.79 -15.33 3.97
CA ARG A 215 11.92 -16.71 3.48
C ARG A 215 11.93 -17.72 4.64
N ILE A 216 12.66 -17.41 5.71
CA ILE A 216 12.72 -18.25 6.92
C ILE A 216 11.33 -18.38 7.54
N TYR A 217 10.62 -17.26 7.73
CA TYR A 217 9.25 -17.27 8.26
C TYR A 217 8.31 -18.15 7.44
N TYR A 218 8.36 -18.04 6.11
CA TYR A 218 7.49 -18.82 5.23
C TYR A 218 7.79 -20.32 5.27
N ILE A 219 9.05 -20.72 5.48
CA ILE A 219 9.44 -22.13 5.68
C ILE A 219 8.87 -22.69 6.98
N PHE A 220 8.72 -21.86 8.02
CA PHE A 220 8.27 -22.32 9.34
C PHE A 220 6.76 -22.24 9.55
N VAL A 221 6.05 -21.41 8.78
CA VAL A 221 4.62 -21.12 8.98
C VAL A 221 3.74 -21.63 7.82
N GLY A 222 4.32 -21.88 6.65
CA GLY A 222 3.65 -22.56 5.52
C GLY A 222 3.93 -24.05 5.50
#